data_AF-A0A254N4W5-F1
#
_entry.id   AF-A0A254N4W5-F1
#
_cell.length_a   1.000
_cell.length_b   1.000
_cell.length_c   1.000
_cell.angle_alpha   90.00
_cell.angle_beta   90.00
_cell.angle_gamma   90.00
#
_symmetry.space_group_name_H-M   'P 1'
#
loop_
_entity.id
_entity.type
_entity.pdbx_description
1 polymer ?
#
loop_
_entity_poly.entity_id
_entity_poly.type
_entity_poly.pdbx_seq_one_letter_code
_entity_poly.pdbx_strand_id
1 'polypeptide(L)'
;MNQPNPYAPPEAQVADRPGTAGPKSRQQLVPLWIKIFGWLIMLTGGVAMPLIAVACLVTGLPMTVSFLGLAHHGFPWHPMGLLVMGLALAHAVAAYGLLFGKDWGVRVCLAVGFIGVLACLGGMVYGFVQGQVNVRLELVLQALFLRRLDKIQPDWTPTPTPDAPAA
;
A
#
# COMPACT_ATOMS: atom_id res chain seq x y z
N MET A 1 27.18 41.08 7.70
CA MET A 1 27.20 40.30 8.95
C MET A 1 25.78 40.31 9.51
N ASN A 2 25.01 39.23 9.34
CA ASN A 2 23.66 39.14 9.92
C ASN A 2 23.78 38.94 11.43
N GLN A 3 23.52 39.98 12.22
CA GLN A 3 23.37 39.80 13.66
C GLN A 3 22.02 39.12 13.94
N PRO A 4 21.98 38.06 14.77
CA PRO A 4 20.73 37.42 15.15
C PRO A 4 19.79 38.42 15.85
N ASN A 5 18.51 38.42 15.47
CA ASN A 5 17.49 39.26 16.09
C ASN A 5 17.33 38.87 17.58
N PRO A 6 17.65 39.76 18.54
CA PRO A 6 17.59 39.45 19.97
C PRO A 6 16.16 39.28 20.51
N TYR A 7 15.14 39.65 19.73
CA TYR A 7 13.73 39.52 20.09
C TYR A 7 13.05 38.32 19.41
N ALA A 8 13.82 37.42 18.78
CA ALA A 8 13.25 36.19 18.25
C ALA A 8 12.77 35.31 19.44
N PRO A 9 11.52 34.83 19.43
CA PRO A 9 11.04 33.94 20.49
C PRO A 9 11.92 32.68 20.56
N PRO A 10 12.04 32.00 21.71
CA PRO A 10 12.95 30.88 21.91
C PRO A 10 12.77 29.77 20.86
N GLU A 11 11.55 29.57 20.36
CA GLU A 11 11.25 28.62 19.28
C GLU A 11 11.90 28.95 17.92
N ALA A 12 12.17 30.23 17.62
CA ALA A 12 12.71 30.65 16.34
C ALA A 12 14.18 30.21 16.14
N GLN A 13 14.95 30.09 17.23
CA GLN A 13 16.33 29.60 17.18
C GLN A 13 16.42 28.07 17.10
N VAL A 14 15.36 27.36 17.49
CA VAL A 14 15.30 25.90 17.38
C VAL A 14 15.08 25.48 15.93
N ALA A 15 14.32 26.25 15.15
CA ALA A 15 14.03 25.95 13.75
C ALA A 15 15.26 26.03 12.82
N ASP A 16 16.30 26.78 13.21
CA ASP A 16 17.45 27.10 12.36
C ASP A 16 18.70 26.25 12.67
N ARG A 17 18.57 25.20 13.50
CA ARG A 17 19.67 24.24 13.69
C ARG A 17 19.82 23.38 12.42
N PRO A 18 21.02 23.27 11.81
CA PRO A 18 21.31 22.26 10.79
C PRO A 18 21.26 20.88 11.44
N GLY A 19 20.05 20.35 11.59
CA GLY A 19 19.72 19.19 12.42
C GLY A 19 18.22 19.10 12.74
N THR A 20 17.47 20.21 12.70
CA THR A 20 16.00 20.19 12.67
C THR A 20 15.50 20.03 11.24
N ALA A 21 15.92 18.95 10.59
CA ALA A 21 15.04 18.35 9.59
C ALA A 21 13.79 17.95 10.38
N GLY A 22 12.75 18.78 10.38
CA GLY A 22 11.43 18.40 10.91
C GLY A 22 11.14 16.99 10.40
N PRO A 23 10.66 16.08 11.26
CA PRO A 23 10.76 14.63 11.06
C PRO A 23 10.45 14.36 9.60
N LYS A 24 11.44 13.93 8.80
CA LYS A 24 11.26 13.67 7.36
C LYS A 24 9.99 12.84 7.27
N SER A 25 8.90 13.49 6.87
CA SER A 25 7.59 12.87 7.01
C SER A 25 7.69 11.61 6.18
N ARG A 26 7.44 10.43 6.76
CA ARG A 26 7.66 9.14 6.08
C ARG A 26 7.07 9.12 4.67
N GLN A 27 5.99 9.88 4.47
CA GLN A 27 5.33 10.14 3.20
C GLN A 27 6.26 10.74 2.10
N GLN A 28 7.33 11.45 2.44
CA GLN A 28 8.32 12.01 1.50
C GLN A 28 9.23 10.93 0.91
N LEU A 29 9.44 9.81 1.61
CA LEU A 29 10.22 8.68 1.11
C LEU A 29 9.46 7.92 0.01
N VAL A 30 8.13 8.05 -0.02
CA VAL A 30 7.28 7.40 -1.01
C VAL A 30 7.32 8.18 -2.33
N PRO A 31 7.78 7.57 -3.44
CA PRO A 31 7.82 8.24 -4.74
C PRO A 31 6.40 8.54 -5.25
N LEU A 32 6.27 9.59 -6.06
CA LEU A 32 4.98 10.09 -6.55
C LEU A 32 4.14 9.02 -7.25
N TRP A 33 4.76 8.15 -8.06
CA TRP A 33 4.04 7.09 -8.76
C TRP A 33 3.34 6.13 -7.78
N ILE A 34 4.01 5.72 -6.69
CA ILE A 34 3.40 4.87 -5.65
C ILE A 34 2.24 5.59 -4.98
N LYS A 35 2.34 6.91 -4.79
CA LYS A 35 1.24 7.69 -4.22
C LYS A 35 0.01 7.66 -5.11
N ILE A 36 0.20 7.86 -6.42
CA ILE A 36 -0.89 7.84 -7.41
C ILE A 36 -1.57 6.45 -7.43
N PHE A 37 -0.79 5.37 -7.54
CA PHE A 37 -1.34 4.01 -7.54
C PHE A 37 -1.96 3.64 -6.20
N GLY A 38 -1.37 4.06 -5.08
CA GLY A 38 -1.94 3.85 -3.75
C GLY A 38 -3.31 4.50 -3.60
N TRP A 39 -3.48 5.74 -4.08
CA TRP A 39 -4.78 6.41 -4.10
C TRP A 39 -5.78 5.71 -5.00
N LEU A 40 -5.35 5.27 -6.19
CA LEU A 40 -6.19 4.51 -7.11
C LEU A 40 -6.69 3.21 -6.46
N ILE A 41 -5.81 2.42 -5.86
CA ILE A 41 -6.15 1.15 -5.19
C ILE A 41 -7.06 1.41 -3.98
N MET A 42 -6.80 2.47 -3.21
CA MET A 42 -7.63 2.82 -2.06
C MET A 42 -9.05 3.21 -2.47
N LEU A 43 -9.21 3.99 -3.55
CA LEU A 43 -10.52 4.36 -4.07
C LEU A 43 -11.23 3.16 -4.73
N THR A 44 -10.54 2.41 -5.58
CA THR A 44 -11.14 1.30 -6.33
C THR A 44 -11.38 0.09 -5.44
N GLY A 45 -10.34 -0.45 -4.80
CA GLY A 45 -10.43 -1.64 -3.96
C GLY A 45 -11.02 -1.38 -2.57
N GLY A 46 -10.80 -0.19 -2.00
CA GLY A 46 -11.27 0.16 -0.66
C GLY A 46 -12.68 0.77 -0.60
N VAL A 47 -13.14 1.46 -1.66
CA VAL A 47 -14.43 2.15 -1.67
C VAL A 47 -15.36 1.63 -2.76
N ALA A 48 -14.94 1.69 -4.03
CA ALA A 48 -15.81 1.33 -5.15
C ALA A 48 -16.19 -0.16 -5.11
N MET A 49 -15.24 -1.04 -4.86
CA MET A 49 -15.46 -2.48 -4.85
C MET A 49 -16.47 -2.95 -3.79
N PRO A 50 -16.32 -2.60 -2.49
CA PRO A 50 -17.32 -2.98 -1.49
C PRO A 50 -18.68 -2.33 -1.74
N LEU A 51 -18.71 -1.09 -2.27
CA LEU A 51 -19.97 -0.43 -2.62
C LEU A 51 -20.70 -1.19 -3.74
N ILE A 52 -19.99 -1.57 -4.81
CA ILE A 52 -20.54 -2.38 -5.90
C ILE A 52 -20.99 -3.75 -5.37
N ALA A 53 -20.22 -4.37 -4.48
CA ALA A 53 -20.55 -5.67 -3.91
C ALA A 53 -21.88 -5.61 -3.12
N VAL A 54 -22.08 -4.57 -2.30
CA VAL A 54 -23.34 -4.35 -1.58
C VAL A 54 -24.49 -4.06 -2.56
N ALA A 55 -24.26 -3.25 -3.61
CA ALA A 55 -25.27 -2.97 -4.62
C ALA A 55 -25.71 -4.24 -5.38
N CYS A 56 -24.76 -5.08 -5.81
CA CYS A 56 -25.03 -6.37 -6.44
C CYS A 56 -25.77 -7.32 -5.47
N LEU A 57 -25.41 -7.29 -4.18
CA LEU A 57 -26.09 -8.08 -3.16
C LEU A 57 -27.57 -7.70 -3.00
N VAL A 58 -27.87 -6.40 -2.97
CA VAL A 58 -29.26 -5.90 -2.82
C VAL A 58 -30.08 -6.11 -4.10
N THR A 59 -29.47 -5.96 -5.27
CA THR A 59 -30.15 -6.06 -6.57
C THR A 59 -30.21 -7.49 -7.12
N GLY A 60 -29.43 -8.43 -6.57
CA GLY A 60 -29.29 -9.79 -7.09
C GLY A 60 -28.56 -9.88 -8.42
N LEU A 61 -27.92 -8.80 -8.89
CA LEU A 61 -27.20 -8.76 -10.15
C LEU A 61 -25.88 -9.54 -10.06
N PRO A 62 -25.44 -10.17 -11.16
CA PRO A 62 -24.13 -10.81 -11.21
C PRO A 62 -23.03 -9.76 -11.06
N MET A 63 -21.98 -10.13 -10.31
CA MET A 63 -20.81 -9.31 -10.06
C MET A 63 -19.62 -9.89 -10.81
N THR A 64 -18.90 -9.02 -11.54
CA THR A 64 -17.63 -9.36 -12.18
C THR A 64 -16.50 -8.67 -11.44
N VAL A 65 -15.60 -9.46 -10.88
CA VAL A 65 -14.46 -8.97 -10.10
C VAL A 65 -13.19 -9.58 -10.65
N SER A 66 -12.15 -8.75 -10.83
CA SER A 66 -10.84 -9.20 -11.28
C SER A 66 -9.76 -8.41 -10.55
N PHE A 67 -8.86 -9.11 -9.86
CA PHE A 67 -7.75 -8.51 -9.14
C PHE A 67 -6.58 -9.50 -9.04
N LEU A 68 -5.34 -9.05 -9.31
CA LEU A 68 -4.13 -9.88 -9.27
C LEU A 68 -4.24 -11.16 -10.12
N GLY A 69 -4.92 -11.03 -11.25
CA GLY A 69 -5.18 -12.13 -12.17
C GLY A 69 -6.14 -13.22 -11.74
N LEU A 70 -6.75 -13.08 -10.57
CA LEU A 70 -7.89 -13.87 -10.14
C LEU A 70 -9.16 -13.15 -10.61
N ALA A 71 -10.01 -13.85 -11.36
CA ALA A 71 -11.27 -13.31 -11.83
C ALA A 71 -12.43 -14.21 -11.40
N HIS A 72 -13.54 -13.58 -11.02
CA HIS A 72 -14.79 -14.27 -10.70
C HIS A 72 -15.95 -13.52 -11.36
N HIS A 73 -16.85 -14.28 -11.97
CA HIS A 73 -18.08 -13.78 -12.55
C HIS A 73 -19.25 -14.59 -11.99
N GLY A 74 -20.14 -13.94 -11.25
CA GLY A 74 -21.34 -14.61 -10.73
C GLY A 74 -21.85 -13.97 -9.45
N PHE A 75 -22.41 -14.78 -8.57
CA PHE A 75 -22.97 -14.27 -7.31
C PHE A 75 -21.88 -13.75 -6.36
N PRO A 76 -22.17 -12.66 -5.62
CA PRO A 76 -21.20 -12.01 -4.72
C PRO A 76 -20.75 -12.89 -3.54
N TRP A 77 -21.55 -13.90 -3.15
CA TRP A 77 -21.24 -14.85 -2.07
C TRP A 77 -20.33 -16.01 -2.49
N HIS A 78 -19.93 -16.08 -3.77
CA HIS A 78 -19.06 -17.14 -4.22
C HIS A 78 -17.67 -17.01 -3.54
N PRO A 79 -17.08 -18.09 -3.02
CA PRO A 79 -15.84 -18.04 -2.25
C PRO A 79 -14.68 -17.40 -3.03
N MET A 80 -14.62 -17.61 -4.35
CA MET A 80 -13.64 -16.97 -5.21
C MET A 80 -13.83 -15.44 -5.29
N GLY A 81 -15.07 -14.97 -5.39
CA GLY A 81 -15.37 -13.53 -5.42
C GLY A 81 -15.01 -12.85 -4.09
N LEU A 82 -15.34 -13.51 -2.97
CA LEU A 82 -14.93 -13.06 -1.62
C LEU A 82 -13.41 -12.99 -1.47
N LEU A 83 -12.67 -13.99 -1.99
CA LEU A 83 -11.22 -14.01 -1.97
C LEU A 83 -10.62 -12.83 -2.75
N VAL A 84 -11.09 -12.60 -3.98
CA VAL A 84 -10.65 -11.48 -4.84
C VAL A 84 -10.93 -10.13 -4.16
N MET A 85 -12.13 -9.96 -3.60
CA MET A 85 -12.50 -8.78 -2.81
C MET A 85 -11.60 -8.59 -1.59
N GLY A 86 -11.34 -9.66 -0.84
CA GLY A 86 -10.47 -9.62 0.34
C GLY A 86 -9.04 -9.21 -0.01
N LEU A 87 -8.50 -9.72 -1.12
CA LEU A 87 -7.18 -9.33 -1.64
C LEU A 87 -7.13 -7.84 -2.03
N ALA A 88 -8.15 -7.35 -2.74
CA ALA A 88 -8.25 -5.95 -3.13
C ALA A 88 -8.35 -5.03 -1.90
N LEU A 89 -9.15 -5.40 -0.91
CA LEU A 89 -9.30 -4.66 0.33
C LEU A 89 -8.00 -4.66 1.15
N ALA A 90 -7.31 -5.80 1.25
CA ALA A 90 -6.01 -5.88 1.91
C ALA A 90 -4.98 -4.95 1.26
N HIS A 91 -4.98 -4.84 -0.08
CA HIS A 91 -4.13 -3.88 -0.80
C HIS A 91 -4.52 -2.43 -0.52
N ALA A 92 -5.82 -2.12 -0.42
CA ALA A 92 -6.29 -0.80 -0.06
C ALA A 92 -5.88 -0.39 1.36
N VAL A 93 -5.99 -1.30 2.33
CA VAL A 93 -5.54 -1.08 3.72
C VAL A 93 -4.02 -0.88 3.78
N ALA A 94 -3.27 -1.69 3.03
CA ALA A 94 -1.83 -1.53 2.92
C ALA A 94 -1.45 -0.15 2.33
N ALA A 95 -2.11 0.24 1.24
CA ALA A 95 -1.92 1.54 0.59
C ALA A 95 -2.24 2.70 1.54
N TYR A 96 -3.30 2.60 2.34
CA TYR A 96 -3.60 3.57 3.40
C TYR A 96 -2.44 3.67 4.39
N GLY A 97 -1.96 2.55 4.94
CA GLY A 97 -0.85 2.54 5.88
C GLY A 97 0.41 3.23 5.33
N LEU A 98 0.72 2.98 4.04
CA LEU A 98 1.86 3.58 3.35
C LEU A 98 1.68 5.07 3.08
N LEU A 99 0.53 5.48 2.53
CA LEU A 99 0.22 6.87 2.16
C LEU A 99 0.17 7.80 3.36
N PHE A 100 -0.38 7.31 4.48
CA PHE A 100 -0.52 8.09 5.70
C PHE A 100 0.71 7.98 6.63
N GLY A 101 1.77 7.26 6.24
CA GLY A 101 3.03 7.25 6.99
C GLY A 101 3.00 6.40 8.27
N LYS A 102 2.11 5.40 8.36
CA LYS A 102 1.97 4.56 9.55
C LYS A 102 3.21 3.67 9.75
N ASP A 103 3.56 3.37 11.00
CA ASP A 103 4.73 2.53 11.34
C ASP A 103 4.65 1.11 10.76
N TRP A 104 3.42 0.62 10.60
CA TRP A 104 3.15 -0.70 10.01
C TRP A 104 2.98 -0.66 8.49
N GLY A 105 2.85 0.52 7.87
CA GLY A 105 2.47 0.68 6.47
C GLY A 105 3.36 -0.08 5.50
N VAL A 106 4.68 0.13 5.59
CA VAL A 106 5.66 -0.57 4.75
C VAL A 106 5.64 -2.07 4.98
N ARG A 107 5.57 -2.53 6.23
CA ARG A 107 5.53 -3.96 6.58
C ARG A 107 4.31 -4.67 6.00
N VAL A 108 3.13 -4.06 6.12
CA VAL A 108 1.89 -4.61 5.55
C VAL A 108 1.92 -4.56 4.02
N CYS A 109 2.41 -3.48 3.42
CA CYS A 109 2.59 -3.41 1.97
C CYS A 109 3.54 -4.48 1.42
N LEU A 110 4.63 -4.79 2.12
CA LEU A 110 5.52 -5.89 1.75
C LEU A 110 4.80 -7.24 1.84
N ALA A 111 4.15 -7.54 2.98
CA ALA A 111 3.45 -8.81 3.18
C ALA A 111 2.33 -9.02 2.13
N VAL A 112 1.48 -8.02 1.94
CA VAL A 112 0.39 -8.06 0.96
C VAL A 112 0.94 -8.11 -0.47
N GLY A 113 2.04 -7.40 -0.74
CA GLY A 113 2.74 -7.45 -2.02
C GLY A 113 3.25 -8.85 -2.37
N PHE A 114 3.85 -9.56 -1.41
CA PHE A 114 4.29 -10.96 -1.58
C PHE A 114 3.12 -11.92 -1.82
N ILE A 115 2.03 -11.77 -1.06
CA ILE A 115 0.81 -12.56 -1.27
C ILE A 115 0.29 -12.35 -2.71
N GLY A 116 0.32 -11.12 -3.22
CA GLY A 116 -0.08 -10.83 -4.59
C GLY A 116 0.85 -11.44 -5.64
N VAL A 117 2.17 -11.47 -5.40
CA VAL A 117 3.12 -12.20 -6.26
C VAL A 117 2.76 -13.69 -6.31
N LEU A 118 2.51 -14.31 -5.16
CA LEU A 118 2.14 -15.72 -5.08
C LEU A 118 0.81 -16.01 -5.78
N ALA A 119 -0.19 -15.15 -5.62
CA ALA A 119 -1.48 -15.25 -6.29
C ALA A 119 -1.32 -15.17 -7.83
N CYS A 120 -0.55 -14.20 -8.32
CA CYS A 120 -0.25 -14.06 -9.75
C CYS A 120 0.49 -15.28 -10.31
N LEU A 121 1.51 -15.79 -9.61
CA LEU A 121 2.25 -16.98 -10.01
C LEU A 121 1.33 -18.22 -10.04
N GLY A 122 0.51 -18.42 -9.01
CA GLY A 122 -0.47 -19.51 -8.97
C GLY A 122 -1.46 -19.44 -10.12
N GLY A 123 -1.97 -18.25 -10.44
CA GLY A 123 -2.85 -18.02 -11.59
C GLY A 123 -2.18 -18.31 -12.93
N MET A 124 -0.89 -17.97 -13.08
CA MET A 124 -0.13 -18.29 -14.29
C MET A 124 0.13 -19.79 -14.44
N VAL A 125 0.48 -20.49 -13.35
CA VAL A 125 0.65 -21.95 -13.36
C VAL A 125 -0.65 -22.65 -13.72
N TYR A 126 -1.77 -22.20 -13.15
CA TYR A 126 -3.10 -22.72 -13.49
C TYR A 126 -3.43 -22.49 -14.97
N GLY A 127 -3.20 -21.27 -15.49
CA GLY A 127 -3.39 -20.96 -16.91
C GLY A 127 -2.52 -21.82 -17.83
N PHE A 128 -1.27 -22.06 -17.44
CA PHE A 128 -0.33 -22.88 -18.20
C PHE A 128 -0.80 -24.34 -18.31
N VAL A 129 -1.32 -24.93 -17.22
CA VAL A 129 -1.93 -26.27 -17.23
C VAL A 129 -3.15 -26.33 -18.16
N GLN A 130 -3.87 -25.22 -18.30
CA GLN A 130 -5.00 -25.06 -19.23
C GLN A 130 -4.57 -24.67 -20.66
N GLY A 131 -3.27 -24.63 -20.96
CA GLY A 131 -2.74 -24.30 -22.28
C GLY A 131 -2.70 -22.80 -22.61
N GLN A 132 -2.92 -21.92 -21.64
CA GLN A 132 -2.86 -20.47 -21.81
C GLN A 132 -1.58 -19.87 -21.23
N VAL A 133 -0.77 -19.21 -22.06
CA VAL A 133 0.43 -18.49 -21.62
C VAL A 133 0.14 -16.99 -21.64
N ASN A 134 -0.22 -16.44 -20.48
CA ASN A 134 -0.43 -15.01 -20.30
C ASN A 134 0.58 -14.45 -19.30
N VAL A 135 1.61 -13.76 -19.78
CA VAL A 135 2.53 -13.03 -18.90
C VAL A 135 1.82 -11.79 -18.39
N ARG A 136 1.54 -11.76 -17.08
CA ARG A 136 0.82 -10.66 -16.46
C ARG A 136 1.78 -9.50 -16.18
N LEU A 137 1.55 -8.37 -16.86
CA LEU A 137 2.23 -7.09 -16.59
C LEU A 137 2.10 -6.67 -15.11
N GLU A 138 1.03 -7.10 -14.43
CA GLU A 138 0.82 -6.93 -12.99
C GLU A 138 2.00 -7.47 -12.17
N LEU A 139 2.59 -8.62 -12.54
CA LEU A 139 3.72 -9.22 -11.81
C LEU A 139 4.98 -8.35 -11.88
N VAL A 140 5.25 -7.76 -13.06
CA VAL A 140 6.40 -6.86 -13.26
C VAL A 140 6.21 -5.60 -12.43
N LEU A 141 5.01 -5.02 -12.45
CA LEU A 141 4.67 -3.84 -11.64
C LEU A 141 4.78 -4.13 -10.14
N GLN A 142 4.30 -5.30 -9.69
CA GLN A 142 4.39 -5.77 -8.30
C GLN A 142 5.86 -5.93 -7.87
N ALA A 143 6.71 -6.51 -8.73
CA ALA A 143 8.13 -6.68 -8.44
C ALA A 143 8.87 -5.34 -8.32
N LEU A 144 8.59 -4.39 -9.22
CA LEU A 144 9.14 -3.02 -9.16
C LEU A 144 8.71 -2.30 -7.88
N PHE A 145 7.44 -2.47 -7.49
CA PHE A 145 6.89 -1.93 -6.24
C PHE A 145 7.58 -2.50 -5.00
N LEU A 146 7.70 -3.83 -4.89
CA LEU A 146 8.37 -4.50 -3.77
C LEU A 146 9.83 -4.07 -3.64
N ARG A 147 10.56 -4.00 -4.75
CA ARG A 147 11.96 -3.53 -4.75
C ARG A 147 12.10 -2.10 -4.24
N ARG A 148 11.10 -1.24 -4.48
CA ARG A 148 11.09 0.13 -3.97
C ARG A 148 10.74 0.19 -2.49
N LEU A 149 9.81 -0.64 -2.04
CA LEU A 149 9.44 -0.73 -0.61
C LEU A 149 10.59 -1.23 0.26
N ASP A 150 11.30 -2.26 -0.20
CA ASP A 150 12.46 -2.83 0.51
C ASP A 150 13.56 -1.78 0.72
N LYS A 151 13.79 -0.93 -0.29
CA LYS A 151 14.74 0.19 -0.18
C LYS A 151 14.35 1.25 0.84
N ILE A 152 13.07 1.52 1.04
CA ILE A 152 12.61 2.54 1.99
C ILE A 152 12.36 1.98 3.40
N GLN A 153 12.24 0.65 3.54
CA GLN A 153 12.02 -0.02 4.82
C GLN A 153 13.03 0.35 5.92
N PRO A 154 14.35 0.40 5.67
CA PRO A 154 15.32 0.78 6.72
C PRO A 154 15.11 2.22 7.20
N ASP A 155 14.83 3.14 6.27
CA ASP A 155 14.58 4.56 6.60
C ASP A 155 13.20 4.78 7.25
N TRP A 156 12.29 3.79 7.15
CA TRP A 156 10.94 3.86 7.69
C TRP A 156 10.84 3.41 9.15
N THR A 157 11.73 2.51 9.56
CA THR A 157 11.71 1.92 10.90
C THR A 157 12.37 2.90 11.87
N PRO A 158 11.67 3.38 12.91
CA PRO A 158 12.33 4.19 13.93
C PRO A 158 13.40 3.33 14.60
N THR A 159 14.66 3.79 14.59
CA THR A 159 15.71 3.20 15.43
C THR A 159 15.17 3.15 16.86
N PRO A 160 15.08 1.97 17.52
CA PRO A 160 14.75 1.93 18.93
C PRO A 160 15.83 2.74 19.65
N THR A 161 15.47 3.89 20.22
CA THR A 161 16.37 4.67 21.04
C THR A 161 16.75 3.77 22.22
N PRO A 162 18.02 3.39 22.38
CA PRO A 162 18.48 2.88 23.66
C PRO A 162 18.22 4.02 24.65
N ASP A 163 17.62 3.72 25.81
CA ASP A 163 17.51 4.64 26.94
C ASP A 163 16.26 5.57 26.95
N ALA A 164 15.08 4.97 26.99
CA ALA A 164 14.04 5.49 27.89
C ALA A 164 14.09 4.65 29.17
N PRO A 165 14.49 5.20 30.33
CA PRO A 165 14.53 4.45 31.58
C PRO A 165 13.11 3.95 31.91
N ALA A 166 13.02 2.66 32.23
CA ALA A 166 11.81 2.05 32.72
C ALA A 166 11.30 2.83 33.94
N ALA A 167 10.09 3.36 33.84
CA ALA A 167 9.33 3.92 34.95
C ALA A 167 8.57 2.80 35.68
#